data_AF-A0A3D5AB64-F1
#
_entry.id   AF-A0A3D5AB64-F1
#
_cell.length_a   1.000
_cell.length_b   1.000
_cell.length_c   1.000
_cell.angle_alpha   90.00
_cell.angle_beta   90.00
_cell.angle_gamma   90.00
#
_symmetry.space_group_name_H-M   'P 1'
#
loop_
_entity.id
_entity.type
_entity.pdbx_description
1 polymer ?
#
loop_
_entity_poly.entity_id
_entity_poly.type
_entity_poly.pdbx_seq_one_letter_code
_entity_poly.pdbx_strand_id
1 'polypeptide(L)'
;MMVKNIVPAPLQPYKDIEQKLRQAITIRMTNKYVYESVKHIQAETKPKFYDQAITDLCRHYDQKEKKWSSKVDSMLLMEYTFHGNTKQFKGKDFKEFIQYQPMFFGSLQNTEDVKKMINTHLISLFLYDEAQKLSPENDSEYLLFKGWLRNRFYINYFREHVILPHIQPQQKAVQSNFKMQNDSLQQQFLIKKEKEEYRQQIDRLKTNYKLVVDKMT
;
A
#
# COMPACT_ATOMS: atom_id res chain seq x y z
N MET A 1 17.21 -52.82 3.35
CA MET A 1 16.56 -51.70 2.62
C MET A 1 15.37 -51.22 3.45
N MET A 2 15.37 -49.99 3.97
CA MET A 2 14.21 -49.41 4.65
C MET A 2 13.32 -48.71 3.62
N VAL A 3 12.13 -49.27 3.38
CA VAL A 3 11.07 -48.61 2.60
C VAL A 3 10.48 -47.53 3.49
N LYS A 4 10.76 -46.25 3.18
CA LYS A 4 10.06 -45.14 3.81
C LYS A 4 8.62 -45.16 3.33
N ASN A 5 7.70 -45.60 4.18
CA ASN A 5 6.27 -45.35 4.01
C ASN A 5 6.02 -43.85 4.07
N ILE A 6 5.91 -43.21 2.91
CA ILE A 6 5.44 -41.84 2.79
C ILE A 6 3.92 -41.93 2.95
N VAL A 7 3.44 -41.72 4.18
CA VAL A 7 2.01 -41.54 4.42
C VAL A 7 1.59 -40.26 3.67
N PRO A 8 0.64 -40.33 2.72
CA PRO A 8 0.16 -39.14 2.04
C PRO A 8 -0.41 -38.17 3.07
N ALA A 9 -0.04 -36.89 2.99
CA ALA A 9 -0.61 -35.89 3.88
C ALA A 9 -2.15 -35.93 3.76
N PRO A 10 -2.88 -35.86 4.88
CA PRO A 10 -4.34 -35.92 4.84
C PRO A 10 -4.88 -34.79 3.97
N LEU A 11 -5.68 -35.16 2.96
CA LEU A 11 -6.34 -34.22 2.07
C LEU A 11 -7.28 -33.34 2.90
N GLN A 12 -7.05 -32.03 2.89
CA GLN A 12 -7.94 -31.08 3.56
C GLN A 12 -9.33 -31.12 2.89
N PRO A 13 -10.43 -31.22 3.66
CA PRO A 13 -11.78 -31.20 3.11
C PRO A 13 -12.03 -29.93 2.28
N TYR A 14 -12.72 -30.06 1.14
CA TYR A 14 -12.99 -28.94 0.23
C TYR A 14 -13.61 -27.73 0.94
N LYS A 15 -14.54 -27.97 1.88
CA LYS A 15 -15.19 -26.90 2.67
C LYS A 15 -14.21 -26.06 3.48
N ASP A 16 -13.11 -26.64 3.95
CA ASP A 16 -12.11 -25.94 4.79
C ASP A 16 -11.16 -25.07 3.96
N ILE A 17 -11.07 -25.34 2.65
CA ILE A 17 -10.23 -24.59 1.70
C ILE A 17 -11.04 -23.75 0.70
N GLU A 18 -12.36 -23.90 0.63
CA GLU A 18 -13.23 -23.25 -0.36
C GLU A 18 -13.05 -21.74 -0.37
N GLN A 19 -13.04 -21.08 0.79
CA GLN A 19 -12.85 -19.63 0.88
C GLN A 19 -11.46 -19.21 0.37
N LYS A 20 -10.41 -19.96 0.69
CA LYS A 20 -9.05 -19.70 0.19
C LYS A 20 -8.96 -19.89 -1.32
N LEU A 21 -9.60 -20.93 -1.86
CA LEU A 21 -9.69 -21.18 -3.30
C LEU A 21 -10.47 -20.07 -4.01
N ARG A 22 -11.61 -19.65 -3.47
CA ARG A 22 -12.40 -18.52 -4.01
C ARG A 22 -11.60 -17.24 -4.03
N GLN A 23 -10.89 -16.92 -2.95
CA GLN A 23 -9.99 -15.77 -2.90
C GLN A 23 -8.88 -15.86 -3.95
N ALA A 24 -8.21 -17.02 -4.06
CA ALA A 24 -7.15 -17.23 -5.04
C ALA A 24 -7.65 -17.10 -6.48
N ILE A 25 -8.82 -17.68 -6.80
CA ILE A 25 -9.46 -17.56 -8.11
C ILE A 25 -9.86 -16.11 -8.38
N THR A 26 -10.46 -15.42 -7.40
CA THR A 26 -10.87 -14.01 -7.52
C THR A 26 -9.65 -13.15 -7.83
N ILE A 27 -8.56 -13.28 -7.06
CA ILE A 27 -7.31 -12.56 -7.30
C ILE A 27 -6.78 -12.83 -8.71
N ARG A 28 -6.78 -14.10 -9.15
CA ARG A 28 -6.30 -14.48 -10.49
C ARG A 28 -7.15 -13.85 -11.60
N MET A 29 -8.47 -13.89 -11.45
CA MET A 29 -9.39 -13.28 -12.40
C MET A 29 -9.24 -11.76 -12.42
N THR A 30 -9.20 -11.11 -11.26
CA THR A 30 -8.96 -9.67 -11.16
C THR A 30 -7.67 -9.27 -11.85
N ASN A 31 -6.56 -9.98 -11.61
CA ASN A 31 -5.29 -9.68 -12.27
C ASN A 31 -5.36 -9.85 -13.79
N LYS A 32 -6.07 -10.88 -14.27
CA LYS A 32 -6.30 -11.09 -15.70
C LYS A 32 -7.07 -9.92 -16.31
N TYR A 33 -8.21 -9.54 -15.72
CA TYR A 33 -9.03 -8.44 -16.21
C TYR A 33 -8.28 -7.11 -16.18
N VAL A 34 -7.56 -6.82 -15.09
CA VAL A 34 -6.70 -5.63 -15.00
C VAL A 34 -5.68 -5.60 -16.13
N TYR A 35 -5.01 -6.72 -16.39
CA TYR A 35 -4.03 -6.81 -17.48
C TYR A 35 -4.64 -6.58 -18.87
N GLU A 36 -5.80 -7.19 -19.14
CA GLU A 36 -6.53 -7.01 -20.40
C GLU A 36 -7.03 -5.57 -20.58
N SER A 37 -7.58 -4.97 -19.52
CA SER A 37 -8.00 -3.56 -19.52
C SER A 37 -6.83 -2.62 -19.77
N VAL A 38 -5.68 -2.82 -19.12
CA VAL A 38 -4.49 -1.98 -19.35
C VAL A 38 -4.01 -2.08 -20.81
N LYS A 39 -4.00 -3.28 -21.39
CA LYS A 39 -3.66 -3.45 -22.81
C LYS A 39 -4.61 -2.71 -23.73
N HIS A 40 -5.91 -2.84 -23.47
CA HIS A 40 -6.94 -2.15 -24.24
C HIS A 40 -6.75 -0.63 -24.16
N ILE A 41 -6.56 -0.09 -22.95
CA ILE A 41 -6.30 1.34 -22.72
C ILE A 41 -5.06 1.80 -23.50
N GLN A 42 -3.97 1.04 -23.47
CA GLN A 42 -2.75 1.39 -24.22
C GLN A 42 -2.96 1.36 -25.74
N ALA A 43 -3.75 0.42 -26.25
CA ALA A 43 -4.06 0.31 -27.67
C ALA A 43 -4.93 1.48 -28.15
N GLU A 44 -5.88 1.94 -27.33
CA GLU A 44 -6.75 3.07 -27.66
C GLU A 44 -6.04 4.41 -27.49
N THR A 45 -5.35 4.60 -26.37
CA THR A 45 -4.73 5.89 -26.03
C THR A 45 -3.38 6.10 -26.69
N LYS A 46 -2.74 5.05 -27.22
CA LYS A 46 -1.45 5.08 -27.95
C LYS A 46 -0.44 6.05 -27.32
N PRO A 47 -0.13 5.88 -26.02
CA PRO A 47 0.65 6.88 -25.30
C PRO A 47 2.09 6.92 -25.81
N LYS A 48 2.55 8.13 -26.12
CA LYS A 48 3.93 8.44 -26.50
C LYS A 48 4.61 9.13 -25.34
N PHE A 49 5.54 8.42 -24.69
CA PHE A 49 6.33 8.94 -23.59
C PHE A 49 7.55 9.70 -24.10
N TYR A 50 7.85 10.82 -23.46
CA TYR A 50 9.04 11.64 -23.73
C TYR A 50 10.11 11.36 -22.68
N ASP A 51 10.83 10.26 -22.85
CA ASP A 51 11.77 9.69 -21.88
C ASP A 51 12.81 10.66 -21.34
N GLN A 52 13.34 11.54 -22.20
CA GLN A 52 14.31 12.55 -21.79
C GLN A 52 13.67 13.58 -20.84
N ALA A 53 12.47 14.07 -21.17
CA ALA A 53 11.74 15.01 -20.33
C ALA A 53 11.34 14.38 -18.98
N ILE A 54 10.97 13.09 -18.98
CA ILE A 54 10.68 12.35 -17.74
C ILE A 54 11.95 12.19 -16.89
N THR A 55 13.08 11.86 -17.52
CA THR A 55 14.36 11.75 -16.82
C THR A 55 14.78 13.09 -16.21
N ASP A 56 14.60 14.19 -16.94
CA ASP A 56 14.91 15.52 -16.43
C ASP A 56 13.93 15.94 -15.31
N LEU A 57 12.65 15.60 -15.41
CA LEU A 57 11.69 15.76 -14.31
C LEU A 57 12.15 15.04 -13.04
N CYS A 58 12.59 13.78 -13.14
CA CYS A 58 13.10 12.99 -12.01
C CYS A 58 14.32 13.65 -11.35
N ARG A 59 15.24 14.22 -12.14
CA ARG A 59 16.45 14.90 -11.64
C ARG A 59 16.12 16.19 -10.87
N HIS A 60 15.04 16.87 -11.23
CA HIS A 60 14.62 18.11 -10.59
C HIS A 60 13.73 17.90 -9.35
N TYR A 61 13.49 16.65 -8.94
CA TYR A 61 12.73 16.36 -7.73
C TYR A 61 13.60 16.53 -6.48
N ASP A 62 13.21 17.47 -5.61
CA ASP A 62 13.80 17.62 -4.29
C ASP A 62 13.08 16.71 -3.29
N GLN A 63 13.80 15.68 -2.81
CA GLN A 63 13.26 14.72 -1.86
C GLN A 63 13.04 15.32 -0.45
N LYS A 64 13.83 16.32 -0.06
CA LYS A 64 13.72 16.96 1.27
C LYS A 64 12.49 17.86 1.31
N GLU A 65 12.35 18.70 0.29
CA GLU A 65 11.22 19.63 0.16
C GLU A 65 9.95 18.96 -0.40
N LYS A 66 10.08 17.74 -0.93
CA LYS A 66 9.04 16.97 -1.63
C LYS A 66 8.38 17.76 -2.77
N LYS A 67 9.19 18.47 -3.55
CA LYS A 67 8.72 19.43 -4.57
C LYS A 67 9.61 19.39 -5.82
N TRP A 68 9.04 19.90 -6.91
CA TRP A 68 9.77 20.24 -8.13
C TRP A 68 9.87 21.75 -8.29
N SER A 69 10.96 22.21 -8.91
CA SER A 69 11.07 23.59 -9.38
C SER A 69 10.03 23.91 -10.47
N SER A 70 9.64 25.18 -10.62
CA SER A 70 8.71 25.62 -11.68
C SER A 70 9.21 25.37 -13.10
N LYS A 71 10.51 25.13 -13.29
CA LYS A 71 11.13 24.85 -14.60
C LYS A 71 10.58 23.58 -15.26
N VAL A 72 10.03 22.65 -14.47
CA VAL A 72 9.49 21.40 -15.01
C VAL A 72 8.07 21.54 -15.55
N ASP A 73 7.37 22.63 -15.24
CA ASP A 73 5.92 22.73 -15.45
C ASP A 73 5.52 22.65 -16.93
N SER A 74 6.37 23.16 -17.82
CA SER A 74 6.17 23.14 -19.27
C SER A 74 6.71 21.89 -19.97
N MET A 75 7.42 21.00 -19.26
CA MET A 75 8.00 19.79 -19.86
C MET A 75 6.88 18.89 -20.35
N LEU A 76 6.91 18.55 -21.64
CA LEU A 76 5.98 17.59 -22.21
C LEU A 76 6.44 16.17 -21.84
N LEU A 77 5.66 15.48 -21.02
CA LEU A 77 6.02 14.15 -20.52
C LEU A 77 5.39 13.04 -21.36
N MET A 78 4.18 13.29 -21.86
CA MET A 78 3.45 12.32 -22.66
C MET A 78 2.45 13.00 -23.59
N GLU A 79 2.27 12.41 -24.76
CA GLU A 79 1.12 12.65 -25.65
C GLU A 79 0.29 11.39 -25.78
N TYR A 80 -1.03 11.53 -25.84
CA TYR A 80 -1.94 10.39 -25.96
C TYR A 80 -3.22 10.79 -26.69
N THR A 81 -3.91 9.82 -27.26
CA THR A 81 -5.21 10.01 -27.90
C THR A 81 -6.31 9.78 -26.88
N PHE A 82 -7.29 10.69 -26.81
CA PHE A 82 -8.48 10.52 -25.98
C PHE A 82 -9.69 11.13 -26.68
N HIS A 83 -10.75 10.34 -26.86
CA HIS A 83 -11.90 10.67 -27.71
C HIS A 83 -11.51 11.21 -29.09
N GLY A 84 -10.55 10.55 -29.75
CA GLY A 84 -10.06 10.95 -31.08
C GLY A 84 -9.17 12.19 -31.12
N ASN A 85 -8.93 12.86 -29.99
CA ASN A 85 -8.09 14.05 -29.92
C ASN A 85 -6.74 13.75 -29.27
N THR A 86 -5.68 14.34 -29.82
CA THR A 86 -4.36 14.32 -29.17
C THR A 86 -4.38 15.24 -27.95
N LYS A 87 -4.02 14.69 -26.80
CA LYS A 87 -3.86 15.38 -25.53
C LYS A 87 -2.39 15.36 -25.13
N GLN A 88 -2.01 16.39 -24.39
CA GLN A 88 -0.67 16.56 -23.84
C GLN A 88 -0.75 16.46 -22.32
N PHE A 89 0.22 15.77 -21.74
CA PHE A 89 0.42 15.67 -20.30
C PHE A 89 1.78 16.25 -19.95
N LYS A 90 1.78 17.35 -19.20
CA LYS A 90 2.95 18.15 -18.88
C LYS A 90 3.38 17.99 -17.42
N GLY A 91 4.55 18.50 -17.08
CA GLY A 91 5.08 18.47 -15.72
C GLY A 91 4.15 19.09 -14.67
N LYS A 92 3.42 20.15 -15.02
CA LYS A 92 2.41 20.72 -14.12
C LYS A 92 1.28 19.73 -13.79
N ASP A 93 0.82 18.97 -14.80
CA ASP A 93 -0.29 18.02 -14.66
C ASP A 93 0.18 16.82 -13.83
N PHE A 94 1.45 16.42 -14.00
CA PHE A 94 2.07 15.40 -13.17
C PHE A 94 2.22 15.81 -11.69
N LYS A 95 2.65 17.06 -11.43
CA LYS A 95 2.75 17.58 -10.07
C LYS A 95 1.40 17.58 -9.37
N GLU A 96 0.36 18.05 -10.06
CA GLU A 96 -1.00 18.04 -9.54
C GLU A 96 -1.46 16.60 -9.28
N PHE A 97 -1.27 15.70 -10.24
CA PHE A 97 -1.61 14.29 -10.09
C PHE A 97 -0.98 13.67 -8.84
N ILE A 98 0.33 13.86 -8.62
CA ILE A 98 1.04 13.29 -7.47
C ILE A 98 0.57 13.86 -6.13
N GLN A 99 0.19 15.14 -6.07
CA GLN A 99 -0.33 15.75 -4.83
C GLN A 99 -1.61 15.07 -4.33
N TYR A 100 -2.40 14.49 -5.24
CA TYR A 100 -3.67 13.85 -4.92
C TYR A 100 -3.62 12.32 -4.94
N GLN A 101 -2.44 11.70 -5.14
CA GLN A 101 -2.30 10.25 -5.05
C GLN A 101 -2.12 9.80 -3.59
N PRO A 102 -3.04 9.01 -3.02
CA PRO A 102 -3.03 8.66 -1.59
C PRO A 102 -1.93 7.68 -1.19
N MET A 103 -1.39 6.89 -2.14
CA MET A 103 -0.27 5.98 -1.88
C MET A 103 0.46 5.64 -3.17
N PHE A 104 1.79 5.67 -3.15
CA PHE A 104 2.64 5.25 -4.26
C PHE A 104 3.75 4.32 -3.77
N PHE A 105 4.01 3.27 -4.55
CA PHE A 105 5.13 2.35 -4.37
C PHE A 105 6.12 2.53 -5.52
N GLY A 106 7.26 3.17 -5.24
CA GLY A 106 8.37 3.38 -6.17
C GLY A 106 9.16 4.66 -5.84
N SER A 107 9.93 5.19 -6.80
CA SER A 107 10.70 6.43 -6.62
C SER A 107 10.35 7.53 -7.64
N LEU A 108 10.17 8.76 -7.15
CA LEU A 108 10.04 9.99 -7.97
C LEU A 108 11.35 10.42 -8.64
N GLN A 109 12.47 9.78 -8.30
CA GLN A 109 13.77 10.00 -8.93
C GLN A 109 14.10 8.92 -9.97
N ASN A 110 13.23 7.91 -10.14
CA ASN A 110 13.41 6.83 -11.10
C ASN A 110 12.49 7.02 -12.30
N THR A 111 13.06 7.08 -13.50
CA THR A 111 12.33 7.30 -14.76
C THR A 111 11.26 6.24 -15.02
N GLU A 112 11.55 4.96 -14.80
CA GLU A 112 10.60 3.88 -15.08
C GLU A 112 9.43 3.86 -14.10
N ASP A 113 9.69 4.18 -12.84
CA ASP A 113 8.64 4.33 -11.84
C ASP A 113 7.75 5.54 -12.12
N VAL A 114 8.32 6.66 -12.56
CA VAL A 114 7.53 7.82 -13.01
C VAL A 114 6.73 7.51 -14.27
N LYS A 115 7.27 6.76 -15.23
CA LYS A 115 6.47 6.28 -16.39
C LYS A 115 5.28 5.43 -15.97
N LYS A 116 5.45 4.54 -14.98
CA LYS A 116 4.32 3.77 -14.42
C LYS A 116 3.27 4.69 -13.80
N MET A 117 3.67 5.74 -13.09
CA MET A 117 2.73 6.73 -12.55
C MET A 117 1.95 7.48 -13.63
N ILE A 118 2.65 7.92 -14.68
CA ILE A 118 2.00 8.60 -15.81
C ILE A 118 1.01 7.63 -16.50
N ASN A 119 1.35 6.34 -16.62
CA ASN A 119 0.40 5.31 -17.06
C ASN A 119 -0.81 5.17 -16.12
N THR A 120 -0.63 5.23 -14.80
CA THR A 120 -1.74 5.20 -13.83
C THR A 120 -2.70 6.36 -14.04
N HIS A 121 -2.21 7.55 -14.39
CA HIS A 121 -3.06 8.68 -14.76
C HIS A 121 -3.96 8.36 -15.97
N LEU A 122 -3.39 7.78 -17.04
CA LEU A 122 -4.19 7.36 -18.22
C LEU A 122 -5.24 6.32 -17.87
N ILE A 123 -4.86 5.31 -17.08
CA ILE A 123 -5.79 4.28 -16.62
C ILE A 123 -6.94 4.92 -15.85
N SER A 124 -6.63 5.86 -14.95
CA SER A 124 -7.65 6.55 -14.14
C SER A 124 -8.60 7.39 -14.99
N LEU A 125 -8.07 8.11 -15.99
CA LEU A 125 -8.90 8.87 -16.95
C LEU A 125 -9.85 7.97 -17.73
N PHE A 126 -9.35 6.84 -18.23
CA PHE A 126 -10.16 5.90 -18.99
C PHE A 126 -11.23 5.23 -18.13
N LEU A 127 -10.85 4.76 -16.93
CA LEU A 127 -11.81 4.18 -15.99
C LEU A 127 -12.87 5.18 -15.56
N TYR A 128 -12.51 6.45 -15.41
CA TYR A 128 -13.47 7.50 -15.11
C TYR A 128 -14.47 7.67 -16.26
N ASP A 129 -14.01 7.72 -17.51
CA ASP A 129 -14.90 7.80 -18.69
C ASP A 129 -15.83 6.57 -18.80
N GLU A 130 -15.30 5.36 -18.64
CA GLU A 130 -16.09 4.13 -18.61
C GLU A 130 -17.13 4.16 -17.49
N ALA A 131 -16.75 4.62 -16.30
CA ALA A 131 -17.69 4.77 -15.19
C ALA A 131 -18.79 5.79 -15.52
N GLN A 132 -18.48 6.90 -16.21
CA GLN A 132 -19.49 7.89 -16.61
C GLN A 132 -20.52 7.31 -17.58
N LYS A 133 -20.11 6.41 -18.49
CA LYS A 133 -21.03 5.72 -19.42
C LYS A 133 -22.10 4.90 -18.70
N LEU A 134 -21.79 4.41 -17.49
CA LEU A 134 -22.74 3.69 -16.64
C LEU A 134 -23.78 4.59 -15.96
N SER A 135 -23.68 5.92 -16.13
CA SER A 135 -24.58 6.92 -15.53
C SER A 135 -24.77 6.72 -14.01
N PRO A 136 -23.67 6.67 -13.22
CA PRO A 136 -23.71 6.33 -11.80
C PRO A 136 -24.53 7.31 -10.96
N GLU A 137 -24.75 8.53 -11.46
CA GLU A 137 -25.60 9.53 -10.79
C GLU A 137 -27.07 9.09 -10.67
N ASN A 138 -27.51 8.08 -11.44
CA ASN A 138 -28.84 7.48 -11.31
C ASN A 138 -28.89 6.34 -10.28
N ASP A 139 -27.74 5.90 -9.75
CA ASP A 139 -27.64 4.83 -8.77
C ASP A 139 -27.71 5.40 -7.34
N SER A 140 -28.73 4.97 -6.59
CA SER A 140 -28.94 5.38 -5.21
C SER A 140 -27.77 5.01 -4.28
N GLU A 141 -27.10 3.88 -4.51
CA GLU A 141 -25.96 3.45 -3.71
C GLU A 141 -24.75 4.36 -3.97
N TYR A 142 -24.51 4.70 -5.23
CA TYR A 142 -23.49 5.69 -5.60
C TYR A 142 -23.75 7.05 -4.94
N LEU A 143 -24.99 7.55 -4.99
CA LEU A 143 -25.33 8.84 -4.38
C LEU A 143 -25.10 8.85 -2.86
N LEU A 144 -25.48 7.78 -2.17
CA LEU A 144 -25.21 7.61 -0.74
C LEU A 144 -23.70 7.57 -0.45
N PHE A 145 -22.96 6.77 -1.22
CA PHE A 145 -21.52 6.64 -1.07
C PHE A 145 -20.78 7.97 -1.32
N LYS A 146 -21.14 8.68 -2.39
CA LYS A 146 -20.63 10.01 -2.74
C LYS A 146 -20.89 11.02 -1.62
N GLY A 147 -22.10 11.05 -1.08
CA GLY A 147 -22.47 11.92 0.04
C GLY A 147 -21.67 11.61 1.31
N TRP A 148 -21.53 10.32 1.64
CA TRP A 148 -20.73 9.87 2.79
C TRP A 148 -19.25 10.25 2.65
N LEU A 149 -18.65 10.02 1.48
CA LEU A 149 -17.25 10.33 1.21
C LEU A 149 -16.98 11.84 1.32
N ARG A 150 -17.87 12.66 0.73
CA ARG A 150 -17.82 14.12 0.83
C ARG A 150 -17.87 14.61 2.28
N ASN A 151 -18.82 14.10 3.07
CA ASN A 151 -18.95 14.49 4.47
C ASN A 151 -17.70 14.10 5.29
N ARG A 152 -17.15 12.90 5.04
CA ARG A 152 -15.92 12.45 5.68
C ARG A 152 -14.73 13.34 5.33
N PHE A 153 -14.62 13.75 4.07
CA PHE A 153 -13.59 14.70 3.64
C PHE A 153 -13.69 16.03 4.41
N TYR A 154 -14.88 16.64 4.49
CA TYR A 154 -15.07 17.89 5.23
C TYR A 154 -14.70 17.77 6.71
N ILE A 155 -15.11 16.69 7.37
CA ILE A 155 -14.78 16.44 8.79
C ILE A 155 -13.28 16.31 8.98
N ASN A 156 -12.60 15.55 8.12
CA ASN A 156 -11.16 15.35 8.19
C ASN A 156 -10.40 16.66 7.92
N TYR A 157 -10.78 17.40 6.89
CA TYR A 157 -10.20 18.70 6.58
C TYR A 157 -10.32 19.67 7.76
N PHE A 158 -11.51 19.77 8.37
CA PHE A 158 -11.73 20.60 9.54
C PHE A 158 -10.88 20.14 10.75
N ARG A 159 -10.79 18.83 10.99
CA ARG A 159 -9.93 18.29 12.05
C ARG A 159 -8.47 18.66 11.81
N GLU A 160 -7.95 18.45 10.61
CA GLU A 160 -6.53 18.65 10.29
C GLU A 160 -6.12 20.12 10.25
N HIS A 161 -6.94 21.00 9.69
CA HIS A 161 -6.58 22.40 9.46
C HIS A 161 -7.14 23.36 10.51
N VAL A 162 -8.17 22.98 11.25
CA VAL A 162 -8.79 23.84 12.27
C VAL A 162 -8.56 23.28 13.66
N ILE A 163 -8.79 21.99 13.93
CA ILE A 163 -8.67 21.47 15.30
C ILE A 163 -7.20 21.21 15.67
N LEU A 164 -6.51 20.34 14.93
CA LEU A 164 -5.16 19.88 15.26
C LEU A 164 -4.14 21.01 15.47
N PRO A 165 -4.10 22.09 14.66
CA PRO A 165 -3.11 23.16 14.85
C PRO A 165 -3.29 23.92 16.16
N HIS A 166 -4.49 23.91 16.74
CA HIS A 166 -4.79 24.54 18.02
C HIS A 166 -4.57 23.61 19.22
N ILE A 167 -4.29 22.32 18.99
CA ILE A 167 -3.91 21.39 20.06
C ILE A 167 -2.40 21.52 20.27
N GLN A 168 -2.01 22.30 21.27
CA GLN A 168 -0.63 22.33 21.74
C GLN A 168 -0.47 21.37 22.92
N PRO A 169 0.15 20.19 22.73
CA PRO A 169 0.40 19.28 23.83
C PRO A 169 1.35 19.94 24.83
N GLN A 170 0.94 19.98 26.10
CA GLN A 170 1.79 20.50 27.17
C GLN A 170 3.07 19.66 27.27
N GLN A 171 4.24 20.29 27.23
CA GLN A 171 5.53 19.59 27.25
C GLN A 171 5.68 18.63 28.45
N LYS A 172 5.14 19.01 29.62
CA LYS A 172 5.13 18.14 30.81
C LYS A 172 4.37 16.82 30.57
N ALA A 173 3.24 16.87 29.88
CA ALA A 173 2.44 15.69 29.56
C ALA A 173 3.15 14.79 28.52
N VAL A 174 3.90 15.38 27.59
CA VAL A 174 4.72 14.64 26.63
C VAL A 174 5.86 13.90 27.35
N GLN A 175 6.57 14.59 28.24
CA GLN A 175 7.66 14.00 29.03
C GLN A 175 7.18 12.90 29.98
N SER A 176 6.04 13.09 30.65
CA SER A 176 5.46 12.07 31.52
C SER A 176 5.04 10.83 30.72
N ASN A 177 4.42 11.01 29.54
CA ASN A 177 4.07 9.89 28.67
C ASN A 177 5.31 9.13 28.16
N PHE A 178 6.36 9.86 27.77
CA PHE A 178 7.62 9.23 27.34
C PHE A 178 8.23 8.37 28.46
N LYS A 179 8.26 8.90 29.70
CA LYS A 179 8.75 8.18 30.86
C LYS A 179 7.92 6.92 31.14
N MET A 180 6.59 7.03 31.13
CA MET A 180 5.70 5.87 31.32
C MET A 180 5.89 4.78 30.25
N GLN A 181 6.04 5.16 28.97
CA GLN A 181 6.30 4.20 27.91
C GLN A 181 7.66 3.51 28.08
N ASN A 182 8.70 4.26 28.47
CA ASN A 182 10.02 3.70 28.70
C ASN A 182 10.04 2.74 29.90
N ASP A 183 9.39 3.13 31.00
CA ASP A 183 9.24 2.29 32.19
C ASP A 183 8.47 1.00 31.87
N SER A 184 7.41 1.09 31.05
CA SER A 184 6.65 -0.08 30.58
C SER A 184 7.49 -1.00 29.70
N LEU A 185 8.30 -0.46 28.79
CA LEU A 185 9.19 -1.26 27.94
C LEU A 185 10.26 -1.95 28.78
N GLN A 186 10.86 -1.25 29.74
CA GLN A 186 11.84 -1.83 30.67
C GLN A 186 11.22 -2.99 31.47
N GLN A 187 10.01 -2.84 31.99
CA GLN A 187 9.29 -3.93 32.66
C GLN A 187 9.06 -5.13 31.74
N GLN A 188 8.66 -4.90 30.48
CA GLN A 188 8.49 -5.98 29.50
C GLN A 188 9.80 -6.71 29.20
N PHE A 189 10.93 -5.97 29.12
CA PHE A 189 12.25 -6.57 28.94
C PHE A 189 12.67 -7.41 30.15
N LEU A 190 12.45 -6.91 31.37
CA LEU A 190 12.75 -7.66 32.61
C LEU A 190 11.94 -8.96 32.69
N ILE A 191 10.63 -8.89 32.45
CA ILE A 191 9.76 -10.09 32.44
C ILE A 191 10.20 -11.09 31.36
N LYS A 192 10.62 -10.62 30.18
CA LYS A 192 11.15 -11.51 29.12
C LYS A 192 12.43 -12.20 29.57
N LYS A 193 13.35 -11.46 30.20
CA LYS A 193 14.62 -11.98 30.72
C LYS A 193 14.39 -13.03 31.81
N GLU A 194 13.53 -12.74 32.78
CA GLU A 194 13.18 -13.69 33.85
C GLU A 194 12.55 -14.98 33.28
N LYS A 195 11.65 -14.87 32.29
CA LYS A 195 11.08 -16.04 31.60
C LYS A 195 12.12 -16.86 30.84
N GLU A 196 13.16 -16.22 30.32
CA GLU A 196 14.25 -16.88 29.62
C GLU A 196 15.18 -17.60 30.60
N GLU A 197 15.55 -16.95 31.71
CA GLU A 197 16.32 -17.56 32.79
C GLU A 197 15.57 -18.75 33.41
N TYR A 198 14.26 -18.62 33.65
CA TYR A 198 13.43 -19.71 34.15
C TYR A 198 13.36 -20.90 33.17
N ARG A 199 13.26 -20.63 31.86
CA ARG A 199 13.32 -21.69 30.83
C ARG A 199 14.67 -22.39 30.83
N GLN A 200 15.77 -21.65 30.92
CA GLN A 200 17.10 -22.24 31.01
C GLN A 200 17.28 -23.09 32.27
N GLN A 201 16.71 -22.68 33.41
CA GLN A 201 16.72 -23.49 34.63
C GLN A 201 15.91 -24.78 34.47
N ILE A 202 14.71 -24.71 33.88
CA ILE A 202 13.92 -25.90 33.56
C ILE A 202 14.67 -26.84 32.63
N ASP A 203 15.34 -26.32 31.59
CA ASP A 203 16.09 -27.14 30.65
C ASP A 203 17.33 -27.78 31.30
N ARG A 204 18.01 -27.06 32.20
CA ARG A 204 19.08 -27.62 33.05
C ARG A 204 18.55 -28.72 33.97
N LEU A 205 17.42 -28.51 34.63
CA LEU A 205 16.77 -29.53 35.47
C LEU A 205 16.38 -30.74 34.62
N LYS A 206 15.71 -30.55 33.48
CA LYS A 206 15.38 -31.65 32.56
C LYS A 206 16.60 -32.42 32.06
N THR A 207 17.73 -31.75 31.87
CA THR A 207 19.00 -32.38 31.48
C THR A 207 19.60 -33.17 32.65
N ASN A 208 19.63 -32.57 33.86
CA ASN A 208 20.18 -33.19 35.07
C ASN A 208 19.33 -34.36 35.57
N TYR A 209 18.01 -34.32 35.41
CA TYR A 209 17.08 -35.37 35.80
C TYR A 209 16.78 -36.38 34.67
N LYS A 210 17.44 -36.27 33.50
CA LYS A 210 17.30 -37.25 32.40
C LYS A 210 18.10 -38.56 32.60
N LEU A 211 18.64 -38.79 33.79
CA LEU A 211 19.35 -40.03 34.18
C LEU A 211 18.99 -40.47 35.62
N VAL A 212 17.71 -40.52 35.97
CA VAL A 212 17.21 -41.48 37.00
C VAL A 212 15.79 -41.93 36.62
N VAL A 213 15.64 -42.51 35.42
CA VAL A 213 14.56 -43.46 35.15
C VAL A 213 15.22 -44.69 34.55
N ASP A 214 16.06 -45.33 35.37
CA ASP A 214 16.23 -46.76 35.22
C ASP A 214 14.89 -47.39 35.59
N LYS A 215 14.36 -48.17 34.66
CA LYS A 215 13.16 -48.96 34.82
C LYS A 215 13.35 -49.82 36.08
N MET A 216 12.47 -49.66 37.07
CA MET A 216 12.23 -50.73 38.03
C MET A 216 11.54 -51.86 37.26
N THR A 217 12.35 -52.79 36.73
CA THR A 217 11.96 -54.20 36.58
C THR A 217 11.99 -54.87 37.94
#